data_AF-A0A356X0Q8-F1
#
_entry.id   AF-A0A356X0Q8-F1
#
_cell.length_a   1.000
_cell.length_b   1.000
_cell.length_c   1.000
_cell.angle_alpha   90.00
_cell.angle_beta   90.00
_cell.angle_gamma   90.00
#
_symmetry.space_group_name_H-M   'P 1'
#
loop_
_entity.id
_entity.type
_entity.pdbx_description
1 polymer ?
#
loop_
_entity_poly.entity_id
_entity_poly.type
_entity_poly.pdbx_seq_one_letter_code
_entity_poly.pdbx_strand_id
1 'polypeptide(L)'
;TIKEKNYDQALKIALDQVQGGAQILDVNMDEGMLDSAEEMTNFLNLIASDPDIAKIPIMVDSSKWEVILAGLKCMQGKGVVNSISLKDGE
;
A
#
# COMPACT_ATOMS: atom_id res chain seq x y z
N THR A 1 -2.78 -14.64 -3.43
CA THR A 1 -2.26 -13.38 -4.03
C THR A 1 -0.91 -12.97 -3.46
N ILE A 2 -0.79 -12.13 -2.41
CA ILE A 2 0.51 -11.66 -1.89
C ILE A 2 1.33 -12.79 -1.25
N LYS A 3 0.70 -13.65 -0.42
CA LYS A 3 1.35 -14.84 0.18
C LYS A 3 1.97 -15.79 -0.86
N GLU A 4 1.40 -15.83 -2.06
CA GLU A 4 1.85 -16.67 -3.17
C GLU A 4 2.77 -15.91 -4.13
N LYS A 5 3.16 -14.66 -3.79
CA LYS A 5 3.95 -13.75 -4.63
C LYS A 5 3.35 -13.48 -6.01
N ASN A 6 2.03 -13.64 -6.14
CA ASN A 6 1.29 -13.34 -7.36
C ASN A 6 0.93 -11.84 -7.39
N TYR A 7 1.94 -11.00 -7.66
CA TYR A 7 1.76 -9.55 -7.70
C TYR A 7 1.02 -9.06 -8.95
N ASP A 8 1.08 -9.79 -10.06
CA ASP A 8 0.33 -9.43 -11.28
C ASP A 8 -1.17 -9.43 -11.01
N GLN A 9 -1.66 -10.44 -10.28
CA GLN A 9 -3.06 -10.47 -9.85
C GLN A 9 -3.38 -9.34 -8.88
N ALA A 10 -2.46 -8.98 -7.98
CA ALA A 10 -2.67 -7.86 -7.04
C ALA A 10 -2.73 -6.51 -7.77
N LEU A 11 -1.85 -6.28 -8.75
CA LEU A 11 -1.87 -5.10 -9.61
C LEU A 11 -3.17 -5.03 -10.41
N LYS A 12 -3.66 -6.15 -10.92
CA LYS A 12 -4.95 -6.20 -11.60
C LYS A 12 -6.10 -5.76 -10.68
N ILE A 13 -6.12 -6.21 -9.42
CA ILE A 13 -7.13 -5.78 -8.44
C ILE A 13 -7.04 -4.27 -8.17
N ALA A 14 -5.83 -3.71 -8.06
CA ALA A 14 -5.63 -2.28 -7.90
C ALA A 14 -6.11 -1.49 -9.12
N LEU A 15 -5.77 -1.95 -10.34
CA LEU A 15 -6.21 -1.35 -11.60
C LEU A 15 -7.73 -1.40 -11.76
N ASP A 16 -8.35 -2.54 -11.46
CA ASP A 16 -9.81 -2.70 -11.53
C ASP A 16 -10.52 -1.71 -10.58
N GLN A 17 -9.97 -1.45 -9.39
CA GLN A 17 -10.50 -0.43 -8.48
C GLN A 17 -10.38 0.99 -9.05
N VAL A 18 -9.23 1.32 -9.65
CA VAL A 18 -9.02 2.63 -10.29
C VAL A 18 -10.01 2.83 -11.45
N GLN A 19 -10.15 1.81 -12.30
CA GLN A 19 -11.11 1.82 -13.41
C GLN A 19 -12.56 1.85 -12.93
N GLY A 20 -12.82 1.25 -11.76
CA GLY A 20 -14.09 1.33 -11.04
C GLY A 20 -14.38 2.70 -10.39
N GLY A 21 -13.47 3.67 -10.49
CA GLY A 21 -13.67 5.04 -10.03
C GLY A 21 -13.10 5.34 -8.64
N ALA A 22 -12.26 4.46 -8.07
CA ALA A 22 -11.53 4.76 -6.85
C ALA A 22 -10.68 6.03 -7.03
N GLN A 23 -10.78 6.97 -6.08
CA GLN A 23 -9.99 8.21 -6.08
C GLN A 23 -8.76 8.14 -5.18
N ILE A 24 -8.70 7.13 -4.31
CA ILE A 24 -7.58 6.79 -3.43
C ILE A 24 -7.52 5.26 -3.39
N LEU A 25 -6.31 4.68 -3.44
CA LEU A 25 -6.11 3.25 -3.18
C LEU A 25 -5.59 3.04 -1.77
N ASP A 26 -6.29 2.23 -0.99
CA ASP A 26 -5.83 1.77 0.31
C ASP A 26 -5.04 0.48 0.15
N VAL A 27 -3.83 0.44 0.73
CA VAL A 27 -2.92 -0.71 0.66
C VAL A 27 -2.56 -1.13 2.06
N ASN A 28 -2.96 -2.35 2.41
CA ASN A 28 -2.67 -2.97 3.70
C ASN A 28 -1.93 -4.30 3.49
N MET A 29 -0.78 -4.46 4.18
CA MET A 29 0.07 -5.66 4.14
C MET A 29 0.23 -6.33 5.51
N ASP A 30 -0.60 -5.98 6.48
CA ASP A 30 -0.57 -6.57 7.82
C ASP A 30 -1.07 -8.01 7.79
N GLU A 31 -0.15 -8.95 7.92
CA GLU A 31 -0.43 -10.38 7.90
C GLU A 31 0.68 -11.12 8.63
N GLY A 32 0.32 -12.09 9.49
CA GLY A 32 1.27 -12.71 10.42
C GLY A 32 2.39 -13.54 9.77
N MET A 33 2.24 -13.91 8.50
CA MET A 33 3.22 -14.70 7.74
C MET A 33 4.06 -13.87 6.76
N LEU A 34 3.82 -12.55 6.66
CA LEU A 34 4.51 -11.67 5.72
C LEU A 34 5.49 -10.76 6.46
N ASP A 35 6.60 -10.44 5.79
CA ASP A 35 7.35 -9.24 6.14
C ASP A 35 6.59 -8.03 5.58
N SER A 36 5.63 -7.53 6.37
CA SER A 36 4.73 -6.46 5.94
C SER A 36 5.45 -5.21 5.43
N ALA A 37 6.64 -4.88 5.97
CA ALA A 37 7.40 -3.71 5.53
C ALA A 37 8.05 -3.93 4.16
N GLU A 38 8.61 -5.12 3.93
CA GLU A 38 9.13 -5.51 2.62
C GLU A 38 8.01 -5.59 1.58
N GLU A 39 6.89 -6.25 1.90
CA GLU A 39 5.75 -6.39 0.98
C GLU A 39 5.14 -5.03 0.62
N MET A 40 4.97 -4.14 1.61
CA MET A 40 4.48 -2.78 1.38
C MET A 40 5.40 -2.05 0.42
N THR A 41 6.70 -2.06 0.69
CA THR A 41 7.69 -1.40 -0.17
C THR A 41 7.67 -1.94 -1.58
N ASN A 42 7.66 -3.27 -1.73
CA ASN A 42 7.67 -3.93 -3.02
C ASN A 42 6.40 -3.62 -3.82
N PHE A 43 5.22 -3.77 -3.21
CA PHE A 43 3.97 -3.56 -3.92
C PHE A 43 3.73 -2.10 -4.29
N LEU A 44 4.13 -1.14 -3.45
CA LEU A 44 4.06 0.28 -3.80
C LEU A 44 4.99 0.65 -4.96
N ASN A 45 6.19 0.04 -5.04
CA ASN A 45 7.08 0.23 -6.19
C ASN A 45 6.47 -0.35 -7.48
N LEU A 46 5.80 -1.51 -7.39
CA LEU A 46 5.09 -2.10 -8.53
C LEU A 46 3.91 -1.22 -8.97
N ILE A 47 3.10 -0.71 -8.03
CA ILE A 47 2.03 0.26 -8.33
C ILE A 47 2.60 1.50 -9.04
N ALA A 48 3.73 2.03 -8.57
CA ALA A 48 4.36 3.19 -9.19
C ALA A 48 4.87 2.94 -10.62
N SER A 49 5.08 1.67 -10.99
CA SER A 49 5.47 1.28 -12.35
C SER A 49 4.30 1.21 -13.34
N ASP A 50 3.06 1.20 -12.85
CA ASP A 50 1.85 1.22 -13.67
C ASP A 50 1.25 2.64 -13.72
N PRO A 51 1.32 3.35 -14.86
CA PRO A 51 0.83 4.72 -14.98
C PRO A 51 -0.67 4.88 -14.73
N ASP A 52 -1.47 3.84 -15.00
CA ASP A 52 -2.91 3.90 -14.79
C ASP A 52 -3.28 3.85 -13.31
N ILE A 53 -2.49 3.14 -12.50
CA ILE A 53 -2.68 3.06 -11.05
C ILE A 53 -2.05 4.27 -10.36
N ALA A 54 -0.85 4.68 -10.78
CA ALA A 54 -0.06 5.76 -10.17
C ALA A 54 -0.72 7.17 -10.26
N LYS A 55 -1.82 7.32 -11.00
CA LYS A 55 -2.53 8.60 -11.17
C LYS A 55 -3.35 9.02 -9.94
N ILE A 56 -3.65 8.10 -9.03
CA ILE A 56 -4.38 8.38 -7.79
C ILE A 56 -3.49 8.21 -6.56
N PRO A 57 -3.70 8.99 -5.48
CA PRO A 57 -2.92 8.87 -4.26
C PRO A 57 -3.11 7.49 -3.59
N ILE A 58 -2.09 7.08 -2.84
CA ILE A 58 -2.10 5.84 -2.06
C ILE A 58 -2.28 6.17 -0.58
N MET A 59 -3.17 5.45 0.08
CA MET A 59 -3.32 5.37 1.52
C MET A 59 -2.53 4.16 2.01
N VAL A 60 -1.49 4.42 2.81
CA VAL A 60 -0.65 3.39 3.42
C VAL A 60 -1.32 2.97 4.72
N ASP A 61 -1.91 1.78 4.71
CA ASP A 61 -2.65 1.23 5.84
C ASP A 61 -1.83 0.16 6.59
N SER A 62 -1.55 0.42 7.86
CA SER A 62 -0.94 -0.56 8.75
C SER A 62 -1.12 -0.16 10.22
N SER A 63 -1.20 -1.17 11.08
CA SER A 63 -1.09 -1.04 12.53
C SER A 63 0.35 -0.88 13.03
N LYS A 64 1.34 -1.08 12.16
CA LYS A 64 2.77 -1.06 12.48
C LYS A 64 3.45 0.19 11.90
N TRP A 65 4.07 0.99 12.76
CA TRP A 65 4.71 2.24 12.34
C TRP A 65 5.84 2.02 11.33
N GLU A 66 6.61 0.94 11.47
CA GLU A 66 7.69 0.58 10.56
C GLU A 66 7.21 0.33 9.13
N VAL A 67 6.00 -0.22 8.95
CA VAL A 67 5.38 -0.48 7.65
C VAL A 67 4.94 0.83 7.01
N ILE A 68 4.28 1.70 7.79
CA ILE A 68 3.90 3.05 7.36
C ILE A 68 5.14 3.81 6.89
N LEU A 69 6.20 3.82 7.70
CA LEU A 69 7.44 4.53 7.39
C LEU A 69 8.15 3.94 6.16
N ALA A 70 8.16 2.62 5.99
CA ALA A 70 8.73 1.97 4.82
C ALA A 70 7.98 2.38 3.53
N GLY A 71 6.65 2.36 3.56
CA GLY A 71 5.83 2.79 2.43
C GLY A 71 6.04 4.26 2.08
N LEU A 72 6.00 5.16 3.08
CA LEU A 72 6.25 6.59 2.84
C LEU A 72 7.63 6.90 2.27
N LYS A 73 8.66 6.10 2.61
CA LYS A 73 10.03 6.30 2.11
C LYS A 73 10.19 5.93 0.64
N CYS A 74 9.48 4.92 0.13
CA CYS A 74 9.60 4.51 -1.27
C CYS A 74 8.69 5.29 -2.22
N MET A 75 7.63 5.91 -1.69
CA MET A 75 6.70 6.70 -2.49
C MET A 75 7.33 8.00 -3.02
N GLN A 76 7.15 8.24 -4.33
CA GLN A 76 7.54 9.50 -4.97
C GLN A 76 6.41 10.55 -4.95
N GLY A 77 5.16 10.11 -4.73
CA GLY A 77 3.96 10.95 -4.74
C GLY A 77 3.41 11.26 -3.34
N LYS A 78 2.22 11.87 -3.29
CA LYS A 78 1.53 12.15 -2.03
C LYS A 78 0.92 10.86 -1.48
N GLY A 79 1.41 10.43 -0.32
CA GLY A 79 0.82 9.35 0.47
C GLY A 79 -0.10 9.89 1.57
N VAL A 80 -1.13 9.12 1.90
CA VAL A 80 -1.98 9.33 3.07
C VAL A 80 -1.65 8.23 4.09
N VAL A 81 -1.42 8.60 5.35
CA VAL A 81 -1.17 7.62 6.41
C VAL A 81 -2.51 7.16 6.99
N ASN A 82 -2.73 5.86 7.05
CA ASN A 82 -3.82 5.22 7.77
C ASN A 82 -3.24 4.20 8.76
N SER A 83 -3.14 4.49 10.05
CA SER A 83 -3.49 5.73 10.73
C SER A 83 -2.52 5.97 11.90
N ILE A 84 -2.71 7.11 12.56
CA ILE A 84 -2.12 7.38 13.88
C ILE A 84 -3.26 7.57 14.89
N SER A 85 -3.02 7.26 16.16
CA SER A 85 -3.99 7.46 17.23
C SER A 85 -3.31 7.69 18.57
N LEU A 86 -4.09 8.06 19.59
CA LEU A 86 -3.63 8.20 20.97
C LEU A 86 -3.58 6.86 21.74
N LYS A 87 -3.64 5.71 21.04
CA LYS A 87 -3.77 4.38 21.65
C LYS A 87 -2.59 4.00 22.57
N ASP A 88 -1.38 4.46 22.23
CA ASP A 88 -0.16 4.16 22.98
C ASP A 88 0.28 5.31 23.93
N GLY A 89 -0.59 6.31 24.17
CA GLY A 89 -0.25 7.47 25.00
C GLY A 89 -1.44 8.19 25.64
N GLU A 90 -1.59 7.96 26.95
CA GLU A 90 -1.72 9.02 27.97
C GLU A 90 -0.38 9.15 28.71
#